data_AF-A0A3M6XZ23-F1
#
_entry.id   AF-A0A3M6XZ23-F1
#
_cell.length_a   1.000
_cell.length_b   1.000
_cell.length_c   1.000
_cell.angle_alpha   90.00
_cell.angle_beta   90.00
_cell.angle_gamma   90.00
#
_symmetry.space_group_name_H-M   'P 1'
#
loop_
_entity.id
_entity.type
_entity.pdbx_description
1 polymer ?
#
loop_
_entity_poly.entity_id
_entity_poly.type
_entity_poly.pdbx_seq_one_letter_code
_entity_poly.pdbx_strand_id
1 'polypeptide(L)'
;KALTVFPSPDFSLCLSLLPPYVLAQSRNSEKTGAAPSGTLAEAVQHLSVLHNQLNNAQYDAFWDTLNGDDLYADLVADVQGFEELLRVRIAVVVSQCMQEVQRSILEGWLNLKSAKFDNFVKEVCGWKIEGEKVIIPLNKENEARSSVVRENVKFEQFGRMVKRAYEQPA
;
A
#
# COMPACT_ATOMS: atom_id res chain seq x y z
N LYS A 1 1.40 -5.29 -12.40
CA LYS A 1 0.19 -4.42 -12.41
C LYS A 1 -0.53 -4.37 -11.06
N ALA A 2 -1.01 -5.48 -10.47
CA ALA A 2 -1.70 -5.43 -9.16
C ALA A 2 -0.86 -4.77 -8.03
N LEU A 3 0.46 -4.82 -8.15
CA LEU A 3 1.36 -4.13 -7.22
C LEU A 3 1.23 -2.59 -7.24
N THR A 4 0.87 -1.98 -8.38
CA THR A 4 0.78 -0.50 -8.52
C THR A 4 -0.52 0.09 -7.97
N VAL A 5 -1.45 -0.77 -7.52
CA VAL A 5 -2.71 -0.35 -6.90
C VAL A 5 -2.71 -0.54 -5.38
N PHE A 6 -1.53 -0.78 -4.78
CA PHE A 6 -1.33 -0.70 -3.33
C PHE A 6 -1.98 0.58 -2.75
N PRO A 7 -2.66 0.51 -1.58
CA PRO A 7 -2.83 -0.63 -0.67
C PRO A 7 -4.05 -1.53 -0.98
N SER A 8 -4.58 -1.53 -2.21
CA SER A 8 -5.69 -2.40 -2.61
C SER A 8 -5.37 -3.89 -2.35
N PRO A 9 -6.35 -4.72 -1.95
CA PRO A 9 -6.18 -6.15 -1.77
C PRO A 9 -5.97 -6.93 -3.09
N ASP A 10 -5.96 -6.26 -4.25
CA ASP A 10 -5.88 -6.88 -5.57
C ASP A 10 -4.69 -7.83 -5.72
N PHE A 11 -3.52 -7.48 -5.19
CA PHE A 11 -2.34 -8.36 -5.27
C PHE A 11 -2.59 -9.69 -4.54
N SER A 12 -3.11 -9.63 -3.32
CA SER A 12 -3.46 -10.82 -2.53
C SER A 12 -4.57 -11.65 -3.18
N LEU A 13 -5.55 -11.00 -3.81
CA LEU A 13 -6.59 -11.68 -4.57
C LEU A 13 -6.02 -12.39 -5.80
N CYS A 14 -5.17 -11.74 -6.59
CA CYS A 14 -4.49 -12.37 -7.72
C CYS A 14 -3.63 -13.56 -7.27
N LEU A 15 -2.96 -13.43 -6.12
CA LEU A 15 -2.16 -14.50 -5.54
C LEU A 15 -2.99 -15.73 -5.18
N SER A 16 -4.23 -15.54 -4.69
CA SER A 16 -5.15 -16.63 -4.34
C SER A 16 -5.63 -17.45 -5.54
N LEU A 17 -5.52 -16.91 -6.76
CA LEU A 17 -5.85 -17.62 -8.00
C LEU A 17 -4.72 -18.53 -8.47
N LEU A 18 -3.50 -18.33 -7.96
CA LEU A 18 -2.33 -19.10 -8.35
C LEU A 18 -2.23 -20.38 -7.51
N PRO A 19 -1.73 -21.48 -8.10
CA PRO A 19 -1.51 -22.71 -7.34
C PRO A 19 -0.54 -22.50 -6.18
N PRO A 20 -0.73 -23.17 -5.02
CA PRO A 20 0.12 -22.99 -3.85
C PRO A 20 1.61 -23.27 -4.08
N TYR A 21 1.96 -24.11 -5.04
CA TYR A 21 3.36 -24.44 -5.36
C TYR A 21 4.14 -23.25 -5.93
N VAL A 22 3.47 -22.25 -6.49
CA VAL A 22 4.09 -21.01 -6.99
C VAL A 22 4.69 -20.20 -5.84
N LEU A 23 4.08 -20.30 -4.65
CA LEU A 23 4.52 -19.65 -3.41
C LEU A 23 5.47 -20.51 -2.58
N ALA A 24 5.55 -21.80 -2.87
CA ALA A 24 6.50 -22.68 -2.21
C ALA A 24 7.91 -22.25 -2.62
N GLN A 25 8.61 -21.55 -1.73
CA GLN A 25 10.05 -21.33 -1.87
C GLN A 25 10.68 -22.68 -2.18
N SER A 26 11.27 -22.80 -3.38
CA SER A 26 12.08 -23.95 -3.73
C SER A 26 13.30 -23.92 -2.82
N ARG A 27 13.21 -24.56 -1.64
CA ARG A 27 14.36 -24.84 -0.76
C ARG A 27 15.42 -25.71 -1.44
N ASN A 28 15.19 -26.12 -2.69
CA ASN A 28 16.06 -26.95 -3.51
C ASN A 28 16.79 -26.19 -4.63
N SER A 29 16.50 -24.91 -4.88
CA SER A 29 17.17 -24.16 -5.97
C SER A 29 18.67 -23.94 -5.72
N GLU A 30 19.16 -24.09 -4.48
CA GLU A 30 20.58 -24.00 -4.15
C GLU A 30 21.37 -25.30 -4.42
N LYS A 31 20.71 -26.45 -4.62
CA LYS A 31 21.40 -27.76 -4.76
C LYS A 31 21.57 -28.27 -6.18
N THR A 32 20.83 -27.72 -7.13
CA THR A 32 20.99 -28.04 -8.55
C THR A 32 21.25 -26.73 -9.26
N GLY A 33 22.53 -26.44 -9.59
CA GLY A 33 23.03 -25.20 -10.19
C GLY A 33 22.51 -24.89 -11.60
N ALA A 34 21.22 -25.08 -11.82
CA ALA A 34 20.44 -24.67 -12.98
C ALA A 34 19.03 -24.35 -12.47
N ALA A 35 18.88 -23.22 -11.77
CA ALA A 35 17.59 -22.58 -11.72
C ALA A 35 17.33 -22.02 -13.12
N PRO A 36 16.23 -22.37 -13.81
CA PRO A 36 15.79 -21.60 -14.95
C PRO A 36 15.36 -20.25 -14.40
N SER A 37 16.27 -19.27 -14.43
CA SER A 37 15.92 -17.87 -14.27
C SER A 37 14.76 -17.57 -15.23
N GLY A 38 13.60 -17.17 -14.71
CA GLY A 38 12.41 -16.86 -15.52
C GLY A 38 11.24 -17.84 -15.38
N THR A 39 11.19 -18.66 -14.33
CA THR A 39 9.94 -19.38 -14.02
C THR A 39 8.89 -18.45 -13.40
N LEU A 40 7.62 -18.71 -13.67
CA LEU A 40 6.50 -17.98 -13.05
C LEU A 40 6.58 -17.99 -11.51
N ALA A 41 7.08 -19.06 -10.90
CA ALA A 41 7.21 -19.18 -9.45
C ALA A 41 8.23 -18.19 -8.88
N GLU A 42 9.39 -18.07 -9.50
CA GLU A 42 10.43 -17.11 -9.11
C GLU A 42 9.93 -15.66 -9.26
N ALA A 43 9.32 -15.33 -10.41
CA ALA A 43 8.72 -14.02 -10.64
C ALA A 43 7.69 -13.63 -9.57
N VAL A 44 6.80 -14.56 -9.21
CA VAL A 44 5.77 -14.33 -8.18
C VAL A 44 6.40 -14.20 -6.79
N GLN A 45 7.47 -14.93 -6.49
CA GLN A 45 8.19 -14.81 -5.22
C GLN A 45 8.87 -13.45 -5.10
N HIS A 46 9.56 -12.97 -6.13
CA HIS A 46 10.15 -11.63 -6.15
C HIS A 46 9.08 -10.54 -5.99
N LEU A 47 7.98 -10.63 -6.75
CA LEU A 47 6.87 -9.69 -6.61
C LEU A 47 6.23 -9.74 -5.21
N SER A 48 6.19 -10.90 -4.57
CA SER A 48 5.68 -11.06 -3.20
C SER A 48 6.58 -10.38 -2.17
N VAL A 49 7.90 -10.44 -2.33
CA VAL A 49 8.86 -9.69 -1.50
C VAL A 49 8.61 -8.19 -1.60
N LEU A 50 8.51 -7.67 -2.83
CA LEU A 50 8.21 -6.26 -3.07
C LEU A 50 6.86 -5.84 -2.45
N HIS A 51 5.82 -6.66 -2.61
CA HIS A 51 4.51 -6.39 -2.04
C HIS A 51 4.55 -6.32 -0.50
N ASN A 52 5.29 -7.22 0.14
CA ASN A 52 5.44 -7.23 1.59
C ASN A 52 6.16 -5.97 2.11
N GLN A 53 7.21 -5.51 1.42
CA GLN A 53 7.90 -4.27 1.77
C GLN A 53 6.97 -3.05 1.67
N LEU A 54 6.15 -2.97 0.62
CA LEU A 54 5.15 -1.90 0.45
C LEU A 54 4.09 -1.90 1.55
N ASN A 55 3.55 -3.08 1.88
CA ASN A 55 2.54 -3.21 2.95
C ASN A 55 3.07 -2.85 4.33
N ASN A 56 4.34 -3.15 4.60
CA ASN A 56 4.99 -2.82 5.87
C ASN A 56 5.54 -1.38 5.91
N ALA A 57 5.23 -0.55 4.91
CA ALA A 57 5.75 0.82 4.76
C ALA A 57 7.29 0.90 4.77
N GLN A 58 7.97 -0.16 4.33
CA GLN A 58 9.43 -0.22 4.21
C GLN A 58 9.87 0.29 2.83
N TYR A 59 9.55 1.55 2.54
CA TYR A 59 9.71 2.11 1.19
C TYR A 59 11.16 2.23 0.76
N ASP A 60 12.08 2.58 1.68
CA ASP A 60 13.52 2.64 1.36
C ASP A 60 14.05 1.27 0.92
N ALA A 61 13.73 0.22 1.71
CA ALA A 61 14.10 -1.15 1.39
C ALA A 61 13.46 -1.66 0.09
N PHE A 62 12.24 -1.21 -0.21
CA PHE A 62 11.58 -1.50 -1.48
C PHE A 62 12.38 -0.94 -2.66
N TRP A 63 12.79 0.33 -2.61
CA TRP A 63 13.58 0.94 -3.68
C TRP A 63 14.97 0.33 -3.80
N ASP A 64 15.61 -0.02 -2.68
CA ASP A 64 16.89 -0.71 -2.69
C ASP A 64 16.78 -2.09 -3.33
N THR A 65 15.70 -2.84 -3.04
CA THR A 65 15.45 -4.16 -3.64
C THR A 65 15.14 -4.05 -5.13
N LEU A 66 14.33 -3.06 -5.53
CA LEU A 66 13.96 -2.83 -6.92
C LEU A 66 15.16 -2.41 -7.79
N ASN A 67 16.06 -1.58 -7.25
CA ASN A 67 17.22 -1.05 -7.97
C ASN A 67 18.48 -1.91 -7.82
N GLY A 68 18.52 -2.80 -6.82
CA GLY A 68 19.71 -3.58 -6.48
C GLY A 68 19.90 -4.85 -7.30
N ASP A 69 18.84 -5.36 -7.92
CA ASP A 69 18.85 -6.61 -8.68
C ASP A 69 18.06 -6.47 -9.99
N ASP A 70 18.75 -6.65 -11.11
CA ASP A 70 18.22 -6.49 -12.48
C ASP A 70 16.98 -7.36 -12.73
N LEU A 71 16.85 -8.50 -12.03
CA LEU A 71 15.67 -9.37 -12.13
C LEU A 71 14.37 -8.64 -11.75
N TYR A 72 14.42 -7.75 -10.75
CA TYR A 72 13.25 -6.98 -10.34
C TYR A 72 12.90 -5.89 -11.36
N ALA A 73 13.91 -5.28 -11.99
CA ALA A 73 13.71 -4.29 -13.05
C ALA A 73 13.01 -4.91 -14.27
N ASP A 74 13.42 -6.12 -14.66
CA ASP A 74 12.80 -6.87 -15.76
C ASP A 74 11.32 -7.18 -15.48
N LEU A 75 10.95 -7.49 -14.23
CA LEU A 75 9.56 -7.80 -13.84
C LEU A 75 8.61 -6.60 -13.93
N VAL A 76 9.15 -5.37 -13.86
CA VAL A 76 8.35 -4.13 -13.87
C VAL A 76 8.46 -3.36 -15.18
N ALA A 77 9.42 -3.69 -16.05
CA ALA A 77 9.72 -2.97 -17.29
C ALA A 77 8.50 -2.80 -18.22
N ASP A 78 7.63 -3.82 -18.29
CA ASP A 78 6.42 -3.78 -19.13
C ASP A 78 5.29 -2.90 -18.57
N VAL A 79 5.45 -2.39 -17.34
CA VAL A 79 4.44 -1.54 -16.68
C VAL A 79 4.85 -0.08 -16.85
N GLN A 80 4.25 0.58 -17.84
CA GLN A 80 4.43 2.01 -18.06
C GLN A 80 4.08 2.82 -16.81
N GLY A 81 5.01 3.68 -16.40
CA GLY A 81 4.83 4.55 -15.24
C GLY A 81 4.78 3.81 -13.89
N PHE A 82 5.38 2.62 -13.80
CA PHE A 82 5.35 1.79 -12.58
C PHE A 82 5.76 2.59 -11.33
N GLU A 83 6.91 3.26 -11.40
CA GLU A 83 7.43 4.01 -10.27
C GLU A 83 6.60 5.26 -9.96
N GLU A 84 6.14 5.98 -10.97
CA GLU A 84 5.30 7.18 -10.80
C GLU A 84 3.98 6.83 -10.12
N LEU A 85 3.32 5.76 -10.58
CA LEU A 85 2.09 5.26 -9.96
C LEU A 85 2.33 4.87 -8.50
N LEU A 86 3.47 4.22 -8.23
CA LEU A 86 3.79 3.79 -6.88
C LEU A 86 4.08 4.98 -5.95
N ARG A 87 4.85 5.97 -6.41
CA ARG A 87 5.08 7.22 -5.66
C ARG A 87 3.78 7.93 -5.31
N VAL A 88 2.83 7.99 -6.26
CA VAL A 88 1.49 8.55 -6.00
C VAL A 88 0.75 7.75 -4.94
N ARG A 89 0.81 6.41 -4.97
CA ARG A 89 0.19 5.57 -3.94
C ARG A 89 0.82 5.72 -2.57
N ILE A 90 2.15 5.77 -2.49
CA ILE A 90 2.89 6.05 -1.25
C ILE A 90 2.44 7.41 -0.70
N ALA A 91 2.37 8.45 -1.53
CA ALA A 91 1.89 9.76 -1.12
C ALA A 91 0.45 9.75 -0.59
N VAL A 92 -0.45 8.98 -1.22
CA VAL A 92 -1.82 8.81 -0.72
C VAL A 92 -1.84 8.18 0.68
N VAL A 93 -1.09 7.09 0.90
CA VAL A 93 -1.01 6.45 2.23
C VAL A 93 -0.43 7.40 3.27
N VAL A 94 0.64 8.11 2.94
CA VAL A 94 1.25 9.13 3.82
C VAL A 94 0.23 10.23 4.16
N SER A 95 -0.57 10.69 3.19
CA SER A 95 -1.58 11.72 3.46
C SER A 95 -2.71 11.28 4.38
N GLN A 96 -2.94 9.98 4.50
CA GLN A 96 -3.97 9.42 5.38
C GLN A 96 -3.50 9.33 6.82
N CYS A 97 -2.20 9.15 7.06
CA CYS A 97 -1.66 8.88 8.40
C CYS A 97 -0.79 9.99 8.99
N MET A 98 -0.43 11.01 8.21
CA MET A 98 0.49 12.08 8.64
C MET A 98 -0.08 13.47 8.36
N GLN A 99 0.28 14.41 9.22
CA GLN A 99 0.00 15.86 9.08
C GLN A 99 1.28 16.62 8.70
N GLU A 100 2.43 16.15 9.18
CA GLU A 100 3.75 16.65 8.81
C GLU A 100 4.72 15.47 8.67
N VAL A 101 5.70 15.59 7.77
CA VAL A 101 6.78 14.61 7.59
C VAL A 101 8.09 15.34 7.32
N GLN A 102 9.22 14.81 7.82
CA GLN A 102 10.53 15.36 7.51
C GLN A 102 10.85 15.15 6.03
N ARG A 103 11.43 16.17 5.39
CA ARG A 103 11.84 16.16 3.99
C ARG A 103 12.77 14.98 3.69
N SER A 104 13.79 14.76 4.51
CA SER A 104 14.76 13.68 4.34
C SER A 104 14.11 12.29 4.29
N ILE A 105 13.11 12.06 5.14
CA ILE A 105 12.37 10.80 5.22
C ILE A 105 11.51 10.63 3.96
N LEU A 106 10.76 11.66 3.57
CA LEU A 106 9.89 11.58 2.40
C LEU A 106 10.68 11.47 1.08
N GLU A 107 11.85 12.10 0.98
CA GLU A 107 12.78 11.95 -0.14
C GLU A 107 13.23 10.48 -0.31
N GLY A 108 13.52 9.79 0.80
CA GLY A 108 13.82 8.35 0.81
C GLY A 108 12.63 7.51 0.35
N TRP A 109 11.46 7.71 0.95
CA TRP A 109 10.26 6.94 0.63
C TRP A 109 9.78 7.09 -0.81
N LEU A 110 9.97 8.26 -1.41
CA LEU A 110 9.62 8.50 -2.81
C LEU A 110 10.77 8.15 -3.77
N ASN A 111 11.98 7.91 -3.24
CA ASN A 111 13.22 7.81 -4.01
C ASN A 111 13.35 8.97 -5.03
N LEU A 112 13.10 10.20 -4.55
CA LEU A 112 13.20 11.43 -5.32
C LEU A 112 14.12 12.41 -4.61
N LYS A 113 14.89 13.18 -5.38
CA LYS A 113 15.84 14.17 -4.85
C LYS A 113 15.62 15.56 -5.43
N SER A 114 15.88 16.56 -4.62
CA SER A 114 16.00 17.98 -5.02
C SER A 114 14.80 18.48 -5.84
N ALA A 115 15.02 19.01 -7.05
CA ALA A 115 13.97 19.62 -7.86
C ALA A 115 12.84 18.66 -8.25
N LYS A 116 13.14 17.36 -8.44
CA LYS A 116 12.10 16.36 -8.75
C LYS A 116 11.18 16.12 -7.55
N PHE A 117 11.76 16.10 -6.35
CA PHE A 117 11.00 16.02 -5.10
C PHE A 117 10.12 17.25 -4.92
N ASP A 118 10.69 18.45 -5.06
CA ASP A 118 9.94 19.70 -4.89
C ASP A 118 8.76 19.81 -5.87
N ASN A 119 8.97 19.42 -7.14
CA ASN A 119 7.92 19.37 -8.15
C ASN A 119 6.83 18.37 -7.78
N PHE A 120 7.20 17.14 -7.41
CA PHE A 120 6.23 16.11 -7.02
C PHE A 120 5.37 16.54 -5.82
N VAL A 121 6.00 17.07 -4.77
CA VAL A 121 5.29 17.51 -3.56
C VAL A 121 4.33 18.66 -3.85
N LYS A 122 4.72 19.64 -4.68
CA LYS A 122 3.89 20.82 -4.96
C LYS A 122 2.84 20.57 -6.06
N GLU A 123 3.26 20.05 -7.20
CA GLU A 123 2.42 19.92 -8.40
C GLU A 123 1.57 18.65 -8.38
N VAL A 124 2.11 17.54 -7.88
CA VAL A 124 1.40 16.24 -7.87
C VAL A 124 0.60 16.06 -6.59
N CYS A 125 1.21 16.32 -5.43
CA CYS A 125 0.56 16.12 -4.14
C CYS A 125 -0.24 17.34 -3.66
N GLY A 126 0.08 18.55 -4.11
CA GLY A 126 -0.53 19.78 -3.61
C GLY A 126 -0.16 20.11 -2.16
N TRP A 127 0.98 19.60 -1.66
CA TRP A 127 1.46 19.81 -0.30
C TRP A 127 2.40 21.02 -0.22
N LYS A 128 2.66 21.49 0.99
CA LYS A 128 3.56 22.63 1.23
C LYS A 128 4.88 22.15 1.81
N ILE A 129 5.97 22.81 1.43
CA ILE A 129 7.31 22.57 2.01
C ILE A 129 7.65 23.78 2.87
N GLU A 130 7.87 23.56 4.16
CA GLU A 130 8.26 24.57 5.14
C GLU A 130 9.61 24.18 5.76
N GLY A 131 10.69 24.73 5.20
CA GLY A 131 12.06 24.38 5.60
C GLY A 131 12.37 22.91 5.35
N GLU A 132 12.61 22.17 6.43
CA GLU A 132 12.90 20.72 6.39
C GLU A 132 11.65 19.84 6.59
N LYS A 133 10.45 20.42 6.65
CA LYS A 133 9.20 19.69 6.81
C LYS A 133 8.30 19.83 5.60
N VAL A 134 7.55 18.77 5.32
CA VAL A 134 6.46 18.78 4.35
C VAL A 134 5.15 18.75 5.12
N ILE A 135 4.30 19.74 4.86
CA ILE A 135 3.00 19.94 5.50
C ILE A 135 1.92 19.35 4.60
N ILE A 136 1.21 18.38 5.16
CA ILE A 136 0.15 17.63 4.50
C ILE A 136 -1.20 18.26 4.91
N PRO A 137 -2.07 18.62 3.96
CA PRO A 137 -3.39 19.14 4.27
C PRO A 137 -4.22 18.19 5.13
N LEU A 138 -4.98 18.76 6.08
CA LEU A 138 -5.91 17.99 6.90
C LEU A 138 -7.05 17.41 6.05
N ASN A 139 -7.37 16.16 6.30
CA ASN A 139 -8.45 15.40 5.70
C ASN A 139 -9.12 14.53 6.78
N LYS A 140 -10.21 13.84 6.43
CA LYS A 140 -10.97 13.02 7.39
C LYS A 140 -10.16 11.89 8.04
N GLU A 141 -9.12 11.42 7.36
CA GLU A 141 -8.32 10.27 7.77
C GLU A 141 -7.15 10.69 8.68
N ASN A 142 -6.47 11.81 8.37
CA ASN A 142 -5.31 12.29 9.13
C ASN A 142 -5.65 13.29 10.24
N GLU A 143 -6.91 13.75 10.33
CA GLU A 143 -7.36 14.62 11.40
C GLU A 143 -7.52 13.82 12.69
N ALA A 144 -6.81 14.24 13.75
CA ALA A 144 -6.91 13.63 15.06
C ALA A 144 -8.29 13.90 15.67
N ARG A 145 -9.23 12.97 15.48
CA ARG A 145 -10.60 13.06 16.01
C ARG A 145 -10.78 12.11 17.19
N SER A 146 -11.15 12.64 18.34
CA SER A 146 -11.63 11.80 19.45
C SER A 146 -13.01 11.25 19.10
N SER A 147 -13.13 9.95 18.84
CA SER A 147 -14.44 9.31 18.68
C SER A 147 -15.01 8.95 20.06
N VAL A 148 -15.97 9.73 20.53
CA VAL A 148 -16.83 9.28 21.64
C VAL A 148 -17.92 8.42 21.00
N VAL A 149 -17.67 7.12 20.92
CA VAL A 149 -18.67 6.15 20.44
C VAL A 149 -19.70 5.98 21.54
N ARG A 150 -20.80 6.72 21.45
CA ARG A 150 -22.02 6.45 22.20
C ARG A 150 -23.02 5.81 21.25
N GLU A 151 -23.47 4.61 21.60
CA GLU A 151 -24.59 3.98 20.93
C GLU A 151 -25.84 4.82 21.17
N ASN A 152 -26.29 5.55 20.15
CA ASN A 152 -27.58 6.22 20.18
C ASN A 152 -28.64 5.24 19.70
N VAL A 153 -29.07 4.36 20.61
CA VAL A 153 -30.17 3.43 20.32
C VAL A 153 -31.49 4.20 20.46
N LYS A 154 -32.15 4.47 19.33
CA LYS A 154 -33.45 5.15 19.32
C LYS A 154 -34.54 4.14 19.66
N PHE A 155 -35.56 4.57 20.41
CA PHE A 155 -36.68 3.72 20.79
C PHE A 155 -37.37 3.04 19.58
N GLU A 156 -37.44 3.74 18.43
CA GLU A 156 -38.01 3.19 17.19
C GLU A 156 -37.29 1.93 16.67
N GLN A 157 -35.99 1.77 16.98
CA GLN A 157 -35.23 0.56 16.62
C GLN A 157 -35.71 -0.67 17.40
N PHE A 158 -36.37 -0.47 18.55
CA PHE A 158 -37.05 -1.53 19.32
C PHE A 158 -38.50 -1.76 18.89
N GLY A 159 -39.01 -0.99 17.91
CA GLY A 159 -40.42 -1.03 17.52
C GLY A 159 -40.92 -2.42 17.11
N ARG A 160 -40.08 -3.25 16.46
CA ARG A 160 -40.44 -4.65 16.13
C ARG A 160 -40.59 -5.52 17.37
N MET A 161 -39.76 -5.31 18.38
CA MET A 161 -39.78 -6.08 19.63
C MET A 161 -40.99 -5.67 20.49
N VAL A 162 -41.26 -4.37 20.59
CA VAL A 162 -42.44 -3.83 21.29
C VAL A 162 -43.72 -4.26 20.59
N LYS A 163 -43.81 -4.14 19.26
CA LYS A 163 -44.99 -4.57 18.49
C LYS A 163 -45.30 -6.05 18.70
N ARG A 164 -44.29 -6.91 18.61
CA ARG A 164 -44.44 -8.36 18.84
C ARG A 164 -44.82 -8.72 20.27
N ALA A 165 -44.42 -7.92 21.26
CA ALA A 165 -44.84 -8.12 22.65
C ALA A 165 -46.32 -7.78 22.91
N TYR A 166 -46.93 -6.96 22.05
CA TYR A 166 -48.33 -6.52 22.16
C TYR A 166 -49.28 -7.16 21.13
N GLU A 167 -48.78 -7.88 20.13
CA GLU A 167 -49.61 -8.74 19.27
C GLU A 167 -50.00 -10.00 20.07
N GLN A 168 -51.25 -10.06 20.55
CA GLN A 168 -51.79 -11.30 21.12
C GLN A 168 -51.83 -12.40 20.04
N PRO A 169 -51.42 -13.64 20.34
CA PRO A 169 -51.63 -14.75 19.42
C PRO A 169 -53.14 -14.93 19.24
N ALA A 170 -53.59 -14.80 17.98
CA ALA A 170 -54.96 -15.10 17.58
C ALA A 170 -55.26 -16.60 17.70
#